data_AF-A0A7X9PQK8-F1
#
_entry.id   AF-A0A7X9PQK8-F1
#
_cell.length_a   1.000
_cell.length_b   1.000
_cell.length_c   1.000
_cell.angle_alpha   90.00
_cell.angle_beta   90.00
_cell.angle_gamma   90.00
#
_symmetry.space_group_name_H-M   'P 1'
#
loop_
_entity.id
_entity.type
_entity.pdbx_description
1 polymer ?
#
loop_
_entity_poly.entity_id
_entity_poly.type
_entity_poly.pdbx_seq_one_letter_code
_entity_poly.pdbx_strand_id
1 'polypeptide(L)' 'PVTVNGSRQVMPKGSLVFNPGKIKVVVGYPIDTSGYNIDTVDDLIRKTRNIIIENFVSEKQL' A
#
# COMPACT_ATOMS: atom_id res chain seq x y z
N PRO A 1 -4.78 4.14 5.98
CA PRO A 1 -4.17 3.52 4.77
C PRO A 1 -2.87 2.81 5.13
N VAL A 2 -2.57 1.65 4.54
CA VAL A 2 -1.35 0.88 4.86
C VAL A 2 -0.61 0.56 3.57
N THR A 3 0.71 0.79 3.57
CA THR A 3 1.59 0.48 2.44
C THR A 3 2.61 -0.56 2.86
N VAL A 4 2.75 -1.62 2.07
CA VAL A 4 3.73 -2.70 2.29
C VAL A 4 4.73 -2.70 1.14
N ASN A 5 5.98 -2.39 1.47
CA ASN A 5 7.08 -2.32 0.51
C ASN A 5 8.03 -3.52 0.68
N GLY A 6 8.60 -4.00 -0.42
CA GLY A 6 9.59 -5.10 -0.44
C GLY A 6 9.02 -6.52 -0.41
N SER A 7 7.72 -6.69 -0.10
CA SER A 7 7.09 -8.02 0.00
C SER A 7 7.17 -8.83 -1.30
N ARG A 8 7.07 -8.17 -2.46
CA ARG A 8 7.16 -8.84 -3.76
C ARG A 8 8.55 -9.39 -4.08
N GLN A 9 9.63 -8.80 -3.54
CA GLN A 9 10.99 -9.32 -3.69
C GLN A 9 11.19 -10.58 -2.83
N VAL A 10 10.65 -10.56 -1.61
CA VAL A 10 10.67 -11.68 -0.68
C VAL A 10 9.83 -12.84 -1.21
N MET A 11 8.62 -12.57 -1.70
CA MET A 11 7.71 -13.58 -2.22
C MET A 11 6.96 -13.05 -3.44
N PRO A 12 7.52 -13.24 -4.65
CA PRO A 12 6.82 -12.91 -5.88
C PRO A 12 5.53 -13.72 -6.01
N LYS A 13 4.49 -13.12 -6.59
CA LYS A 13 3.22 -13.81 -6.86
C LYS A 13 3.48 -15.06 -7.71
N GLY A 14 3.03 -16.22 -7.23
CA GLY A 14 3.22 -17.50 -7.92
C GLY A 14 4.58 -18.16 -7.70
N SER A 15 5.47 -17.56 -6.90
CA SER A 15 6.71 -18.21 -6.49
C SER A 15 6.42 -19.37 -5.53
N LEU A 16 7.20 -20.45 -5.63
CA LEU A 16 7.25 -21.54 -4.64
C LEU A 16 8.40 -21.35 -3.65
N VAL A 17 9.32 -20.42 -3.93
CA VAL A 17 10.52 -20.16 -3.13
C VAL A 17 10.49 -18.71 -2.66
N PHE A 18 10.79 -18.51 -1.37
CA PHE A 18 10.96 -17.18 -0.79
C PHE A 18 12.43 -16.77 -0.79
N ASN A 19 12.69 -15.47 -0.91
CA ASN A 19 14.02 -14.89 -0.81
C ASN A 19 14.13 -14.09 0.50
N PRO A 20 15.25 -14.16 1.23
CA PRO A 20 15.52 -13.23 2.32
C PRO A 20 15.49 -11.79 1.79
N GLY A 21 14.85 -10.88 2.54
CA GLY A 21 14.75 -9.47 2.16
C GLY A 21 14.03 -8.67 3.24
N LYS A 22 14.13 -7.34 3.16
CA LYS A 22 13.47 -6.43 4.11
C LYS A 22 12.07 -6.13 3.63
N ILE A 23 11.12 -6.14 4.57
CA ILE A 23 9.76 -5.67 4.36
C ILE A 23 9.56 -4.43 5.22
N LYS A 24 9.10 -3.34 4.60
CA LYS A 24 8.76 -2.10 5.30
C LYS A 24 7.26 -1.87 5.24
N VAL A 25 6.64 -1.72 6.40
CA VAL A 25 5.23 -1.38 6.52
C VAL A 25 5.11 0.08 6.96
N VAL A 26 4.34 0.86 6.21
CA VAL A 26 4.05 2.27 6.53
C VAL A 26 2.56 2.40 6.83
N VAL A 27 2.25 2.88 8.03
CA VAL A 27 0.88 3.17 8.46
C VAL A 27 0.63 4.67 8.26
N GLY A 28 -0.22 5.00 7.31
CA GLY A 28 -0.62 6.39 7.05
C GLY A 28 -1.72 6.85 8.01
N TYR A 29 -1.89 8.18 8.11
CA TYR A 29 -2.93 8.78 8.93
C TYR A 29 -4.34 8.27 8.55
N PRO A 30 -5.26 8.14 9.53
CA PRO A 30 -6.65 7.84 9.25
C PRO A 30 -7.27 8.86 8.28
N ILE A 31 -8.13 8.38 7.39
CA ILE A 31 -8.94 9.25 6.52
C ILE A 31 -10.31 9.37 7.18
N ASP A 32 -10.76 10.59 7.45
CA ASP A 32 -12.14 10.81 7.88
C ASP A 32 -13.12 10.43 6.76
N THR A 33 -14.09 9.58 7.09
CA THR A 33 -15.09 9.05 6.16
C THR A 33 -16.46 9.72 6.31
N SER A 34 -16.64 10.62 7.29
CA SER A 34 -17.93 11.21 7.64
C SER A 34 -18.63 11.94 6.48
N GLY A 35 -17.85 12.51 5.55
CA GLY A 35 -18.36 13.24 4.38
C GLY A 35 -18.58 12.41 3.12
N TYR A 36 -18.33 11.10 3.14
CA TYR A 36 -18.51 10.22 1.98
C TYR A 36 -19.83 9.46 2.08
N ASN A 37 -20.41 9.17 0.92
CA ASN A 37 -21.62 8.36 0.74
C ASN A 37 -21.38 7.31 -0.36
N ILE A 38 -22.41 6.54 -0.69
CA ILE A 38 -22.28 5.46 -1.68
C ILE A 38 -21.88 5.97 -3.07
N ASP A 39 -22.38 7.15 -3.47
CA ASP A 39 -22.12 7.75 -4.78
C ASP A 39 -20.69 8.31 -4.88
N THR A 40 -20.06 8.60 -3.74
CA THR A 40 -18.71 9.20 -3.64
C THR A 40 -17.66 8.21 -3.11
N VAL A 41 -18.00 6.93 -2.98
CA VAL A 41 -17.08 5.90 -2.46
C VAL A 41 -15.81 5.78 -3.31
N ASP A 42 -15.93 5.99 -4.63
CA ASP A 42 -14.80 5.96 -5.56
C ASP A 42 -13.79 7.07 -5.27
N ASP A 43 -14.22 8.22 -4.75
CA ASP A 43 -13.32 9.30 -4.36
C ASP A 43 -12.54 8.93 -3.09
N LEU A 44 -13.18 8.26 -2.13
CA LEU A 44 -12.50 7.72 -0.94
C LEU A 44 -11.47 6.64 -1.33
N ILE A 45 -11.83 5.76 -2.26
CA ILE A 45 -10.91 4.74 -2.81
C ILE A 45 -9.72 5.43 -3.48
N ARG A 46 -9.95 6.45 -4.30
CA ARG A 46 -8.88 7.19 -5.01
C ARG A 46 -7.96 7.91 -4.02
N LYS A 47 -8.52 8.59 -3.02
CA LYS A 47 -7.75 9.24 -1.94
C LYS A 47 -6.89 8.24 -1.17
N THR A 48 -7.48 7.10 -0.80
CA THR A 48 -6.76 6.01 -0.12
C THR A 48 -5.61 5.48 -0.97
N ARG A 49 -5.86 5.26 -2.27
CA ARG A 49 -4.85 4.77 -3.22
C ARG A 49 -3.71 5.78 -3.39
N ASN A 50 -4.01 7.08 -3.48
CA ASN A 50 -2.99 8.12 -3.60
C ASN A 50 -2.03 8.11 -2.41
N ILE A 51 -2.56 8.04 -1.17
CA ILE A 51 -1.73 7.96 0.04
C ILE A 51 -0.87 6.69 0.05
N ILE A 52 -1.39 5.57 -0.45
CA ILE A 52 -0.60 4.33 -0.56
C ILE A 52 0.54 4.49 -1.58
N ILE A 53 0.26 5.12 -2.73
CA ILE A 53 1.27 5.37 -3.78
C ILE A 53 2.35 6.34 -3.29
N GLU A 54 1.98 7.39 -2.56
CA GLU A 54 2.94 8.35 -1.98
C GLU A 54 3.93 7.67 -1.01
N ASN A 55 3.46 6.66 -0.28
CA ASN A 55 4.28 5.87 0.65
C ASN A 55 4.98 4.68 -0.01
N PHE A 56 4.69 4.42 -1.29
CA PHE A 56 5.28 3.31 -2.01
C PHE A 56 6.70 3.67 -2.45
N VAL A 57 7.66 2.82 -2.06
CA VAL A 57 9.06 3.04 -2.34
C VAL A 57 9.51 1.99 -3.35
N SER A 58 10.20 2.43 -4.41
CA SER A 58 10.66 1.54 -5.46
C SER A 58 11.74 0.57 -4.95
N GLU A 59 11.83 -0.56 -5.63
CA GLU A 59 12.64 -1.73 -5.27
C GLU A 59 14.13 -1.46 -4.99
N LYS A 60 14.70 -0.38 -5.52
CA LYS A 60 16.12 0.00 -5.35
C LYS A 60 16.41 0.77 -4.06
N GLN A 61 15.38 1.14 -3.29
CA GLN A 61 15.48 2.03 -2.12
C GLN A 61 15.28 1.30 -0.77
N LEU A 62 15.22 -0.03 -0.76
CA LEU A 62 15.10 -0.88 0.45
C LEU A 62 16.36 -1.72 0.68
#